data_AF-A0A1Y1LL99-F1
#
_entry.id   AF-A0A1Y1LL99-F1
#
_cell.length_a   1.000
_cell.length_b   1.000
_cell.length_c   1.000
_cell.angle_alpha   90.00
_cell.angle_beta   90.00
_cell.angle_gamma   90.00
#
_symmetry.space_group_name_H-M   'P 1'
#
loop_
_entity.id
_entity.type
_entity.pdbx_description
1 polymer ?
#
loop_
_entity_poly.entity_id
_entity_poly.type
_entity_poly.pdbx_seq_one_letter_code
_entity_poly.pdbx_strand_id
1 'polypeptide(L)'
;MEKKKLLRKCENKHIPNLIVNIQAMGRRIFVADVQESIYMVRYKKHENQLIIFADDTHPRWITCTSVLDYDTVATADKFGNIGIVRLPPNTTDDVDEDPTGNKSLWDRGLLNGASQKADTIATFHVGETVTWLQKATLIPGGWESLIYTTVSGSVGVLVPFTSHEDHDFFQHLEMHMRSENSPLCGRDHLSFRSYYYPVKNVIDGDLCEQYNSLEPSKQKSIAIDLERTPAEVSKKLEDIRTRYAF
;
A
#
# COMPACT_ATOMS: atom_id res chain seq x y z
N MET A 1 -36.33 -19.98 25.11
CA MET A 1 -35.87 -18.57 25.23
C MET A 1 -35.43 -18.09 23.87
N GLU A 2 -36.14 -17.14 23.26
CA GLU A 2 -35.72 -16.53 21.99
C GLU A 2 -34.46 -15.67 22.17
N LYS A 3 -33.55 -15.74 21.20
CA LYS A 3 -32.30 -14.97 21.18
C LYS A 3 -32.62 -13.52 20.77
N LYS A 4 -32.53 -12.57 21.72
CA LYS A 4 -33.03 -11.19 21.55
C LYS A 4 -32.00 -10.17 21.00
N LYS A 5 -30.70 -10.43 21.14
CA LYS A 5 -29.64 -9.48 20.75
C LYS A 5 -28.28 -10.14 20.57
N LEU A 6 -27.37 -9.47 19.85
CA LEU A 6 -25.95 -9.80 19.84
C LEU A 6 -25.35 -9.50 21.23
N LEU A 7 -24.50 -10.42 21.72
CA LEU A 7 -23.87 -10.33 23.04
C LEU A 7 -22.40 -10.00 22.88
N ARG A 8 -21.95 -8.87 23.44
CA ARG A 8 -20.54 -8.49 23.48
C ARG A 8 -19.72 -9.54 24.25
N LYS A 9 -18.60 -9.96 23.66
CA LYS A 9 -17.65 -10.90 24.28
C LYS A 9 -16.38 -10.21 24.74
N CYS A 10 -15.80 -9.36 23.90
CA CYS A 10 -14.61 -8.57 24.17
C CYS A 10 -14.80 -7.16 23.60
N GLU A 11 -14.00 -6.21 24.06
CA GLU A 11 -13.94 -4.83 23.58
C GLU A 11 -12.54 -4.27 23.85
N ASN A 12 -12.04 -3.42 22.95
CA ASN A 12 -10.88 -2.57 23.18
C ASN A 12 -11.29 -1.12 22.83
N LYS A 13 -10.90 -0.17 23.69
CA LYS A 13 -11.26 1.26 23.58
C LYS A 13 -10.05 2.17 23.34
N HIS A 14 -8.89 1.60 23.04
CA HIS A 14 -7.62 2.31 22.86
C HIS A 14 -7.36 2.71 21.39
N ILE A 15 -8.27 2.40 20.47
CA ILE A 15 -8.27 2.98 19.12
C ILE A 15 -8.74 4.44 19.22
N PRO A 16 -7.99 5.43 18.71
CA PRO A 16 -8.13 6.82 19.14
C PRO A 16 -9.38 7.53 18.60
N ASN A 17 -9.73 7.35 17.32
CA ASN A 17 -10.80 8.13 16.69
C ASN A 17 -11.98 7.23 16.30
N LEU A 18 -12.06 6.87 15.02
CA LEU A 18 -13.21 6.18 14.43
C LEU A 18 -12.69 5.03 13.56
N ILE A 19 -13.19 3.83 13.84
CA ILE A 19 -12.87 2.65 13.03
C ILE A 19 -13.62 2.75 11.70
N VAL A 20 -12.89 2.75 10.59
CA VAL A 20 -13.45 2.80 9.23
C VAL A 20 -13.38 1.46 8.51
N ASN A 21 -12.44 0.58 8.90
CA ASN A 21 -12.33 -0.76 8.34
C ASN A 21 -11.72 -1.73 9.35
N ILE A 22 -12.14 -3.00 9.30
CA ILE A 22 -11.55 -4.09 10.07
C ILE A 22 -11.37 -5.28 9.13
N GLN A 23 -10.14 -5.79 9.05
CA GLN A 23 -9.81 -7.04 8.37
C GLN A 23 -9.05 -7.95 9.32
N ALA A 24 -9.06 -9.26 9.05
CA ALA A 24 -8.36 -10.22 9.90
C ALA A 24 -7.70 -11.30 9.04
N MET A 25 -6.50 -11.71 9.45
CA MET A 25 -5.82 -12.87 8.89
C MET A 25 -5.31 -13.73 10.04
N GLY A 26 -5.83 -14.94 10.13
CA GLY A 26 -5.52 -15.88 11.21
C GLY A 26 -5.81 -15.29 12.59
N ARG A 27 -4.75 -14.94 13.31
CA ARG A 27 -4.77 -14.51 14.70
C ARG A 27 -4.64 -12.99 14.89
N ARG A 28 -4.39 -12.27 13.79
CA ARG A 28 -4.20 -10.82 13.77
C ARG A 28 -5.40 -10.14 13.13
N ILE A 29 -5.73 -8.99 13.69
CA ILE A 29 -6.81 -8.10 13.26
C ILE A 29 -6.14 -6.79 12.88
N PHE A 30 -6.45 -6.27 11.71
CA PHE A 30 -5.97 -5.00 11.19
C PHE A 30 -7.14 -4.01 11.28
N VAL A 31 -6.98 -2.99 12.12
CA VAL A 31 -8.01 -1.99 12.40
C VAL A 31 -7.57 -0.68 11.78
N ALA A 32 -8.36 -0.16 10.85
CA ALA A 32 -8.11 1.14 10.24
C ALA A 32 -8.86 2.23 10.99
N ASP A 33 -8.11 3.23 11.45
CA ASP A 33 -8.65 4.47 11.98
C ASP A 33 -8.88 5.48 10.86
N VAL A 34 -9.87 6.36 11.04
CA VAL A 34 -10.23 7.41 10.08
C VAL A 34 -9.11 8.43 9.83
N GLN A 35 -8.12 8.53 10.72
CA GLN A 35 -7.05 9.53 10.68
C GLN A 35 -5.67 8.95 11.03
N GLU A 36 -5.59 8.03 11.98
CA GLU A 36 -4.31 7.52 12.51
C GLU A 36 -3.89 6.19 11.86
N SER A 37 -4.18 6.03 10.56
CA SER A 37 -3.73 4.89 9.74
C SER A 37 -4.21 3.52 10.28
N ILE A 38 -3.31 2.54 10.38
CA ILE A 38 -3.62 1.15 10.72
C ILE A 38 -3.02 0.74 12.07
N TYR A 39 -3.81 -0.02 12.82
CA TYR A 39 -3.43 -0.68 14.07
C TYR A 39 -3.47 -2.20 13.89
N MET A 40 -2.42 -2.88 14.36
CA MET A 40 -2.35 -4.33 14.40
C MET A 40 -2.72 -4.82 15.79
N VAL A 41 -3.78 -5.63 15.85
CA VAL A 41 -4.42 -6.09 17.07
C VAL A 41 -4.36 -7.61 17.16
N ARG A 42 -3.99 -8.12 18.33
CA ARG A 42 -3.98 -9.55 18.65
C ARG A 42 -5.19 -9.88 19.52
N TYR A 43 -5.93 -10.92 19.16
CA TYR A 43 -6.94 -11.51 20.03
C TYR A 43 -6.38 -12.65 20.89
N LYS A 44 -6.19 -12.42 22.20
CA LYS A 44 -5.77 -13.44 23.18
C LYS A 44 -6.98 -14.23 23.65
N LYS A 45 -7.18 -15.43 23.10
CA LYS A 45 -8.38 -16.27 23.36
C LYS A 45 -8.54 -16.69 24.83
N HIS A 46 -7.44 -16.97 25.53
CA HIS A 46 -7.47 -17.43 26.93
C HIS A 46 -7.94 -16.32 27.89
N GLU A 47 -7.51 -15.09 27.65
CA GLU A 47 -7.89 -13.90 28.42
C GLU A 47 -9.15 -13.22 27.88
N ASN A 48 -9.56 -13.57 26.66
CA ASN A 48 -10.64 -12.91 25.92
C ASN A 48 -10.39 -11.38 25.83
N GLN A 49 -9.17 -11.02 25.44
CA GLN A 49 -8.68 -9.64 25.34
C GLN A 49 -8.19 -9.33 23.92
N LEU A 50 -8.40 -8.09 23.49
CA LEU A 50 -7.87 -7.51 22.25
C LEU A 50 -6.74 -6.57 22.64
N ILE A 51 -5.53 -6.79 22.11
CA ILE A 51 -4.33 -6.02 22.46
C ILE A 51 -3.76 -5.39 21.19
N ILE A 52 -3.56 -4.07 21.20
CA ILE A 52 -2.85 -3.35 20.14
C ILE A 52 -1.36 -3.57 20.38
N PHE A 53 -0.68 -4.28 19.46
CA PHE A 53 0.74 -4.59 19.62
C PHE A 53 1.65 -3.80 18.68
N ALA A 54 1.09 -3.25 17.59
CA ALA A 54 1.80 -2.37 16.67
C ALA A 54 0.86 -1.37 15.97
N ASP A 55 1.42 -0.26 15.51
CA ASP A 55 0.75 0.80 14.76
C ASP A 55 1.68 1.45 13.71
N ASP A 56 1.10 2.15 12.74
CA ASP A 56 1.85 2.96 11.76
C ASP A 56 2.43 4.22 12.43
N THR A 57 3.42 4.83 11.79
CA THR A 57 4.10 6.06 12.24
C THR A 57 3.55 7.32 11.61
N HIS A 58 2.75 7.19 10.55
CA HIS A 58 2.21 8.32 9.80
C HIS A 58 0.68 8.37 9.92
N PRO A 59 0.09 9.55 10.13
CA PRO A 59 -1.36 9.70 10.06
C PRO A 59 -1.83 9.49 8.62
N ARG A 60 -2.86 8.67 8.41
CA ARG A 60 -3.48 8.43 7.10
C ARG A 60 -4.98 8.47 7.24
N TRP A 61 -5.64 9.24 6.38
CA TRP A 61 -7.09 9.41 6.42
C TRP A 61 -7.77 8.27 5.68
N ILE A 62 -7.75 7.08 6.28
CA ILE A 62 -8.05 5.82 5.58
C ILE A 62 -9.46 5.83 4.99
N THR A 63 -9.56 5.42 3.73
CA THR A 63 -10.83 5.13 3.03
C THR A 63 -11.07 3.63 2.93
N CYS A 64 -10.05 2.88 2.51
CA CYS A 64 -10.11 1.43 2.38
C CYS A 64 -8.72 0.81 2.61
N THR A 65 -8.71 -0.49 2.89
CA THR A 65 -7.48 -1.26 3.11
C THR A 65 -7.60 -2.63 2.44
N SER A 66 -6.49 -3.33 2.27
CA SER A 66 -6.46 -4.73 1.85
C SER A 66 -5.31 -5.46 2.53
N VAL A 67 -5.62 -6.51 3.28
CA VAL A 67 -4.59 -7.38 3.87
C VAL A 67 -3.93 -8.20 2.77
N LEU A 68 -2.62 -7.99 2.55
CA LEU A 68 -1.87 -8.63 1.47
C LEU A 68 -1.29 -9.97 1.91
N ASP A 69 -0.78 -10.01 3.14
CA ASP A 69 -0.23 -11.19 3.82
C ASP A 69 -0.36 -11.03 5.36
N TYR A 70 0.30 -11.90 6.13
CA TYR A 70 0.17 -11.93 7.60
C TYR A 70 0.80 -10.71 8.31
N ASP A 71 1.71 -10.01 7.64
CA ASP A 71 2.50 -8.89 8.16
C ASP A 71 2.25 -7.58 7.41
N THR A 72 1.57 -7.62 6.26
CA THR A 72 1.50 -6.52 5.29
C THR A 72 0.06 -6.16 4.94
N VAL A 73 -0.23 -4.86 4.99
CA VAL A 73 -1.52 -4.27 4.67
C VAL A 73 -1.33 -3.12 3.68
N ALA A 74 -2.12 -3.11 2.62
CA ALA A 74 -2.28 -1.96 1.76
C ALA A 74 -3.34 -1.01 2.34
N THR A 75 -3.06 0.27 2.26
CA THR A 75 -3.90 1.36 2.77
C THR A 75 -4.14 2.38 1.68
N ALA A 76 -5.35 2.89 1.57
CA ALA A 76 -5.69 4.05 0.75
C ALA A 76 -6.27 5.16 1.62
N ASP A 77 -6.04 6.41 1.24
CA ASP A 77 -6.55 7.57 1.96
C ASP A 77 -7.43 8.50 1.13
N LYS A 78 -8.12 9.41 1.84
CA LYS A 78 -9.02 10.42 1.25
C LYS A 78 -8.33 11.35 0.26
N PHE A 79 -7.02 11.51 0.37
CA PHE A 79 -6.23 12.42 -0.44
C PHE A 79 -5.63 11.74 -1.68
N GLY A 80 -6.01 10.48 -1.96
CA GLY A 80 -5.62 9.77 -3.16
C GLY A 80 -4.22 9.17 -3.10
N ASN A 81 -3.75 8.83 -1.89
CA ASN A 81 -2.52 8.06 -1.73
C ASN A 81 -2.83 6.58 -1.52
N ILE A 82 -1.95 5.73 -2.03
CA ILE A 82 -1.83 4.33 -1.64
C ILE A 82 -0.51 4.17 -0.87
N GLY A 83 -0.57 3.47 0.26
CA GLY A 83 0.58 3.07 1.07
C GLY A 83 0.56 1.57 1.33
N ILE A 84 1.74 0.96 1.45
CA ILE A 84 1.88 -0.42 1.90
C ILE A 84 2.66 -0.41 3.21
N VAL A 85 2.01 -0.88 4.27
CA VAL A 85 2.53 -0.91 5.63
C VAL A 85 2.83 -2.36 6.02
N ARG A 86 4.03 -2.62 6.54
CA ARG A 86 4.52 -3.95 6.90
C ARG A 86 5.09 -3.97 8.30
N LEU A 87 4.78 -5.02 9.07
CA LEU A 87 5.42 -5.27 10.35
C LEU A 87 6.89 -5.68 10.16
N PRO A 88 7.84 -5.13 10.94
CA PRO A 88 9.22 -5.60 10.95
C PRO A 88 9.33 -7.10 11.27
N PRO A 89 10.34 -7.83 10.76
CA PRO A 89 10.49 -9.28 10.99
C PRO A 89 10.57 -9.70 12.46
N ASN A 90 11.04 -8.82 13.34
CA ASN A 90 11.21 -9.09 14.77
C ASN A 90 9.99 -8.67 15.62
N THR A 91 8.84 -8.38 14.97
CA THR A 91 7.63 -7.98 15.68
C THR A 91 7.03 -9.17 16.44
N THR A 92 6.79 -9.00 17.73
CA THR A 92 6.05 -9.98 18.55
C THR A 92 4.60 -9.55 18.72
N ASP A 93 3.66 -10.48 18.50
CA ASP A 93 2.24 -10.26 18.79
C ASP A 93 1.82 -10.81 20.17
N ASP A 94 2.76 -11.38 20.92
CA ASP A 94 2.58 -11.79 22.32
C ASP A 94 3.04 -10.67 23.26
N VAL A 95 2.25 -9.61 23.28
CA VAL A 95 2.44 -8.46 24.16
C VAL A 95 1.38 -8.50 25.25
N ASP A 96 1.78 -8.19 26.48
CA ASP A 96 0.88 -8.03 27.62
C ASP A 96 0.56 -6.55 27.85
N GLU A 97 -0.74 -6.25 27.91
CA GLU A 97 -1.26 -4.93 28.28
C GLU A 97 -1.73 -5.02 29.73
N ASP A 98 -1.06 -4.32 30.65
CA ASP A 98 -1.44 -4.28 32.07
C ASP A 98 -2.79 -3.55 32.21
N PRO A 99 -3.88 -4.27 32.57
CA PRO A 99 -5.21 -3.66 32.65
C PRO A 99 -5.35 -2.67 33.81
N THR A 100 -4.39 -2.65 34.75
CA THR A 100 -4.46 -1.83 35.97
C THR A 100 -3.89 -0.43 35.79
N GLY A 101 -3.18 -0.18 34.67
CA GLY A 101 -2.54 1.12 34.42
C GLY A 101 -1.38 1.45 35.37
N ASN A 102 -0.87 0.46 36.12
CA ASN A 102 0.24 0.62 37.07
C ASN A 102 1.63 0.57 36.41
N LYS A 103 1.66 0.54 35.07
CA LYS A 103 2.87 0.52 34.28
C LYS A 103 3.76 1.74 34.57
N SER A 104 5.04 1.47 34.80
CA SER A 104 6.10 2.47 35.04
C SER A 104 6.18 3.47 33.89
N LEU A 105 6.68 4.69 34.14
CA LEU A 105 6.87 5.75 33.12
C LEU A 105 7.59 5.27 31.83
N TRP A 106 8.37 4.20 31.94
CA TRP A 106 9.14 3.56 30.87
C TRP A 106 8.34 2.60 29.97
N ASP A 107 7.12 2.25 30.37
CA ASP A 107 6.22 1.33 29.67
C ASP A 107 5.18 2.09 28.81
N ARG A 108 5.33 3.43 28.70
CA ARG A 108 4.55 4.23 27.76
C ARG A 108 4.96 3.82 26.34
N GLY A 109 3.97 3.43 25.53
CA GLY A 109 4.22 3.02 24.15
C GLY A 109 4.93 4.10 23.33
N LEU A 110 5.53 3.68 22.22
CA LEU A 110 6.40 4.54 21.42
C LEU A 110 5.55 5.57 20.68
N LEU A 111 5.99 6.84 20.66
CA LEU A 111 5.29 7.95 19.98
C LEU A 111 3.81 8.11 20.40
N ASN A 112 3.50 7.94 21.69
CA ASN A 112 2.12 7.97 22.21
C ASN A 112 1.17 6.91 21.61
N GLY A 113 1.70 5.85 21.03
CA GLY A 113 0.93 4.75 20.42
C GLY A 113 1.39 3.39 20.92
N ALA A 114 1.39 2.37 20.06
CA ALA A 114 1.89 1.05 20.42
C ALA A 114 3.43 1.05 20.60
N SER A 115 3.96 0.03 21.29
CA SER A 115 5.40 -0.11 21.53
C SER A 115 6.21 -0.45 20.27
N GLN A 116 5.58 -1.13 19.29
CA GLN A 116 6.21 -1.54 18.04
C GLN A 116 5.60 -0.74 16.89
N LYS A 117 6.45 -0.33 15.93
CA LYS A 117 6.04 0.46 14.78
C LYS A 117 6.16 -0.33 13.50
N ALA A 118 5.16 -0.17 12.63
CA ALA A 118 5.18 -0.74 11.30
C ALA A 118 5.96 0.18 10.32
N ASP A 119 6.58 -0.44 9.33
CA ASP A 119 7.31 0.23 8.27
C ASP A 119 6.41 0.49 7.07
N THR A 120 6.43 1.71 6.54
CA THR A 120 5.85 1.98 5.22
C THR A 120 6.86 1.56 4.15
N ILE A 121 6.57 0.48 3.42
CA ILE A 121 7.48 -0.11 2.43
C ILE A 121 7.23 0.38 1.00
N ALA A 122 6.03 0.90 0.71
CA ALA A 122 5.73 1.52 -0.57
C ALA A 122 4.74 2.68 -0.38
N THR A 123 4.84 3.71 -1.21
CA THR A 123 3.91 4.85 -1.20
C THR A 123 3.81 5.45 -2.60
N PHE A 124 2.59 5.78 -3.01
CA PHE A 124 2.31 6.33 -4.33
C PHE A 124 1.08 7.24 -4.29
N HIS A 125 1.22 8.44 -4.84
CA HIS A 125 0.09 9.34 -5.03
C HIS A 125 -0.60 9.05 -6.38
N VAL A 126 -1.82 8.51 -6.31
CA VAL A 126 -2.65 8.23 -7.49
C VAL A 126 -3.18 9.53 -8.10
N GLY A 127 -3.52 10.51 -7.26
CA GLY A 127 -4.16 11.77 -7.68
C GLY A 127 -5.68 11.77 -7.53
N GLU A 128 -6.28 10.62 -7.21
CA GLU A 128 -7.71 10.44 -7.03
C GLU A 128 -7.98 9.62 -5.78
N THR A 129 -9.04 9.95 -5.04
CA THR A 129 -9.42 9.19 -3.85
C THR A 129 -9.73 7.75 -4.20
N VAL A 130 -8.92 6.82 -3.68
CA VAL A 130 -9.13 5.38 -3.85
C VAL A 130 -10.26 4.94 -2.92
N THR A 131 -11.25 4.23 -3.48
CA THR A 131 -12.47 3.82 -2.79
C THR A 131 -12.49 2.32 -2.48
N TRP A 132 -11.68 1.54 -3.17
CA TRP A 132 -11.56 0.10 -2.93
C TRP A 132 -10.16 -0.41 -3.27
N LEU A 133 -9.71 -1.42 -2.51
CA LEU A 133 -8.46 -2.13 -2.70
C LEU A 133 -8.71 -3.63 -2.56
N GLN A 134 -8.23 -4.43 -3.50
CA GLN A 134 -8.30 -5.88 -3.39
C GLN A 134 -7.10 -6.56 -4.05
N LYS A 135 -6.46 -7.45 -3.29
CA LYS A 135 -5.53 -8.43 -3.85
C LYS A 135 -6.31 -9.51 -4.59
N ALA A 136 -6.08 -9.66 -5.90
CA ALA A 136 -6.72 -10.70 -6.71
C ALA A 136 -5.92 -11.01 -7.97
N THR A 137 -6.34 -12.07 -8.65
CA THR A 137 -5.85 -12.43 -9.99
C THR A 137 -6.90 -12.06 -11.03
N LEU A 138 -6.54 -11.22 -12.01
CA LEU A 138 -7.48 -10.73 -13.03
C LEU A 138 -7.74 -11.73 -14.17
N ILE A 139 -6.74 -12.56 -14.49
CA ILE A 139 -6.81 -13.52 -15.61
C ILE A 139 -6.54 -14.96 -15.11
N PRO A 140 -7.24 -15.99 -15.63
CA PRO A 140 -6.94 -17.37 -15.26
C PRO A 140 -5.49 -17.74 -15.54
N GLY A 141 -4.76 -18.22 -14.52
CA GLY A 141 -3.33 -18.53 -14.63
C GLY A 141 -2.39 -17.31 -14.54
N GLY A 142 -2.94 -16.11 -14.40
CA GLY A 142 -2.18 -14.90 -14.13
C GLY A 142 -1.68 -14.82 -12.70
N TRP A 143 -0.96 -13.74 -12.40
CA TRP A 143 -0.33 -13.54 -11.10
C TRP A 143 -1.21 -12.64 -10.21
N GLU A 144 -1.04 -12.73 -8.89
CA GLU A 144 -1.74 -11.82 -7.98
C GLU A 144 -1.25 -10.38 -8.17
N SER A 145 -2.20 -9.45 -8.14
CA SER A 145 -1.93 -8.02 -8.16
C SER A 145 -2.88 -7.30 -7.19
N LEU A 146 -2.56 -6.06 -6.84
CA LEU A 146 -3.42 -5.23 -6.01
C LEU A 146 -4.23 -4.29 -6.90
N ILE A 147 -5.50 -4.60 -7.05
CA ILE A 147 -6.45 -3.81 -7.85
C ILE A 147 -6.99 -2.69 -6.97
N TYR A 148 -7.15 -1.51 -7.55
CA TYR A 148 -7.80 -0.39 -6.90
C TYR A 148 -8.83 0.28 -7.80
N THR A 149 -9.84 0.88 -7.18
CA THR A 149 -10.79 1.75 -7.88
C THR A 149 -10.82 3.13 -7.23
N THR A 150 -11.13 4.16 -8.00
CA THR A 150 -11.17 5.55 -7.53
C THR A 150 -12.57 6.14 -7.58
N VAL A 151 -12.77 7.24 -6.88
CA VAL A 151 -14.04 7.99 -6.89
C VAL A 151 -14.38 8.55 -8.28
N SER A 152 -13.37 8.83 -9.11
CA SER A 152 -13.55 9.33 -10.49
C SER A 152 -13.87 8.22 -11.50
N GLY A 153 -13.91 6.95 -11.06
CA GLY A 153 -14.19 5.81 -11.92
C GLY A 153 -12.96 5.15 -12.54
N SER A 154 -11.75 5.56 -12.16
CA SER A 154 -10.52 4.90 -12.59
C SER A 154 -10.41 3.51 -11.94
N VAL A 155 -9.95 2.53 -12.71
CA VAL A 155 -9.59 1.19 -12.22
C VAL A 155 -8.12 0.99 -12.55
N GLY A 156 -7.31 0.82 -11.52
CA GLY A 156 -5.86 0.64 -11.67
C GLY A 156 -5.37 -0.64 -10.99
N VAL A 157 -4.11 -0.96 -11.24
CA VAL A 157 -3.47 -2.17 -10.72
C VAL A 157 -2.05 -1.84 -10.27
N LEU A 158 -1.67 -2.31 -9.09
CA LEU A 158 -0.30 -2.34 -8.61
C LEU A 158 0.25 -3.75 -8.78
N VAL A 159 1.33 -3.85 -9.55
CA VAL A 159 1.93 -5.12 -9.97
C VAL A 159 3.29 -5.31 -9.28
N PRO A 160 3.55 -6.45 -8.62
CA PRO A 160 4.86 -6.75 -8.08
C PRO A 160 5.82 -7.16 -9.19
N PHE A 161 7.05 -6.63 -9.17
CA PHE A 161 8.12 -7.10 -10.05
C PHE A 161 8.59 -8.51 -9.67
N THR A 162 8.96 -9.29 -10.67
CA THR A 162 9.42 -10.68 -10.51
C THR A 162 10.92 -10.80 -10.38
N SER A 163 11.66 -9.80 -10.86
CA SER A 163 13.12 -9.76 -10.85
C SER A 163 13.62 -8.34 -10.58
N HIS A 164 14.81 -8.23 -10.00
CA HIS A 164 15.50 -6.95 -9.85
C HIS A 164 15.82 -6.31 -11.21
N GLU A 165 16.14 -7.13 -12.21
CA GLU A 165 16.42 -6.66 -13.58
C GLU A 165 15.20 -5.96 -14.20
N ASP A 166 13.99 -6.47 -13.97
CA ASP A 166 12.77 -5.82 -14.44
C ASP A 166 12.53 -4.51 -13.69
N HIS A 167 12.67 -4.52 -12.36
CA HIS A 167 12.54 -3.30 -11.55
C HIS A 167 13.50 -2.21 -12.03
N ASP A 168 14.79 -2.54 -12.19
CA ASP A 168 15.81 -1.59 -12.60
C ASP A 168 15.54 -1.09 -14.02
N PHE A 169 15.15 -1.97 -14.95
CA PHE A 169 14.76 -1.57 -16.31
C PHE A 169 13.63 -0.53 -16.30
N PHE A 170 12.53 -0.81 -15.59
CA PHE A 170 11.39 0.10 -15.55
C PHE A 170 11.71 1.39 -14.79
N GLN A 171 12.60 1.34 -13.80
CA GLN A 171 13.02 2.52 -13.05
C GLN A 171 13.81 3.46 -13.96
N HIS A 172 14.76 2.93 -14.74
CA HIS A 172 15.51 3.74 -15.70
C HIS A 172 14.61 4.26 -16.82
N LEU A 173 13.68 3.44 -17.33
CA LEU A 173 12.70 3.88 -18.33
C LEU A 173 11.86 5.06 -17.81
N GLU A 174 11.34 4.97 -16.59
CA GLU A 174 10.58 6.06 -15.97
C GLU A 174 11.43 7.34 -15.84
N MET A 175 12.70 7.21 -15.42
CA MET A 175 13.62 8.34 -15.33
C MET A 175 13.84 9.04 -16.69
N HIS A 176 14.02 8.27 -17.77
CA HIS A 176 14.11 8.82 -19.12
C HIS A 176 12.80 9.49 -19.54
N MET A 177 11.66 8.83 -19.30
CA MET A 177 10.34 9.36 -19.66
C MET A 177 10.01 10.66 -18.94
N ARG A 178 10.42 10.84 -17.68
CA ARG A 178 10.25 12.12 -16.95
C ARG A 178 10.94 13.29 -17.65
N SER A 179 12.10 13.03 -18.25
CA SER A 179 12.91 14.05 -18.92
C SER A 179 12.44 14.30 -20.35
N GLU A 180 12.13 13.24 -21.09
CA GLU A 180 11.80 13.32 -22.52
C GLU A 180 10.32 13.59 -22.82
N ASN A 181 9.45 13.32 -21.85
CA ASN A 181 7.99 13.40 -21.96
C ASN A 181 7.39 14.05 -20.70
N SER A 182 7.80 15.29 -20.42
CA SER A 182 7.32 16.01 -19.24
C SER A 182 5.79 16.19 -19.26
N PRO A 183 5.13 16.18 -18.08
CA PRO A 183 3.67 16.34 -18.02
C PRO A 183 3.18 17.63 -18.68
N LEU A 184 2.11 17.51 -19.47
CA LEU A 184 1.59 18.59 -20.32
C LEU A 184 1.26 19.89 -19.58
N CYS A 185 0.78 19.79 -18.34
CA CYS A 185 0.41 20.94 -17.51
C CYS A 185 1.60 21.59 -16.79
N GLY A 186 2.84 21.23 -17.14
CA GLY A 186 4.06 21.80 -16.53
C GLY A 186 4.32 21.35 -15.10
N ARG A 187 3.60 20.33 -14.61
CA ARG A 187 3.84 19.76 -13.28
C ARG A 187 5.03 18.79 -13.36
N ASP A 188 5.93 18.86 -12.39
CA ASP A 188 6.98 17.84 -12.25
C ASP A 188 6.36 16.50 -11.82
N HIS A 189 6.70 15.43 -12.55
CA HIS A 189 6.12 14.10 -12.35
C HIS A 189 6.45 13.52 -10.97
N LEU A 190 7.72 13.60 -10.55
CA LEU A 190 8.16 13.06 -9.26
C LEU A 190 7.51 13.82 -8.10
N SER A 191 7.40 15.13 -8.22
CA SER A 191 6.70 16.01 -7.27
C SER A 191 5.20 15.72 -7.22
N PHE A 192 4.58 15.29 -8.32
CA PHE A 192 3.18 14.86 -8.33
C PHE A 192 3.01 13.51 -7.64
N ARG A 193 3.80 12.49 -8.00
CA ARG A 193 3.72 11.16 -7.37
C ARG A 193 4.14 11.17 -5.89
N SER A 194 4.82 12.23 -5.46
CA SER A 194 5.23 12.50 -4.08
C SER A 194 4.41 13.58 -3.35
N TYR A 195 3.15 13.82 -3.76
CA TYR A 195 2.39 15.01 -3.33
C TYR A 195 2.28 15.17 -1.80
N TYR A 196 1.95 14.08 -1.08
CA TYR A 196 1.81 14.08 0.38
C TYR A 196 2.94 13.32 1.07
N TYR A 197 3.33 12.19 0.50
CA TYR A 197 4.43 11.35 0.96
C TYR A 197 5.38 11.11 -0.20
N PRO A 198 6.70 11.09 0.01
CA PRO A 198 7.65 10.72 -1.03
C PRO A 198 7.30 9.38 -1.66
N VAL A 199 7.31 9.31 -2.99
CA VAL A 199 7.14 8.04 -3.69
C VAL A 199 8.21 7.06 -3.22
N LYS A 200 7.81 5.82 -2.94
CA LYS A 200 8.71 4.79 -2.44
C LYS A 200 8.35 3.46 -3.10
N ASN A 201 9.33 2.83 -3.76
CA ASN A 201 9.24 1.50 -4.35
C ASN A 201 8.03 1.28 -5.28
N VAL A 202 7.61 2.32 -6.00
CA VAL A 202 6.55 2.24 -7.02
C VAL A 202 7.02 3.02 -8.23
N ILE A 203 6.84 2.43 -9.42
CA ILE A 203 7.16 3.00 -10.72
C ILE A 203 5.84 3.31 -11.43
N ASP A 204 5.75 4.50 -12.03
CA ASP A 204 4.55 4.91 -12.77
C ASP A 204 4.48 4.24 -14.16
N GLY A 205 3.73 3.13 -14.23
CA GLY A 205 3.49 2.41 -15.48
C GLY A 205 2.79 3.26 -16.53
N ASP A 206 1.88 4.15 -16.15
CA ASP A 206 1.14 5.02 -17.08
C ASP A 206 2.08 6.00 -17.80
N LEU A 207 3.13 6.47 -17.11
CA LEU A 207 4.18 7.26 -17.74
C LEU A 207 5.04 6.41 -18.67
N CYS A 208 5.39 5.19 -18.25
CA CYS A 208 6.21 4.28 -19.06
C CYS A 208 5.50 3.86 -20.36
N GLU A 209 4.19 3.60 -20.33
CA GLU A 209 3.42 3.22 -21.51
C GLU A 209 3.36 4.33 -22.58
N GLN A 210 3.56 5.60 -22.19
CA GLN A 210 3.64 6.72 -23.13
C GLN A 210 4.89 6.67 -24.01
N TYR A 211 5.86 5.80 -23.73
CA TYR A 211 7.06 5.61 -24.55
C TYR A 211 6.72 5.38 -26.04
N ASN A 212 5.70 4.57 -26.31
CA ASN A 212 5.27 4.26 -27.69
C ASN A 212 4.66 5.47 -28.43
N SER A 213 4.30 6.53 -27.70
CA SER A 213 3.76 7.78 -28.26
C SER A 213 4.84 8.82 -28.57
N LEU A 214 6.09 8.57 -28.20
CA LEU A 214 7.20 9.48 -28.49
C LEU A 214 7.59 9.44 -29.97
N GLU A 215 8.26 10.49 -30.43
CA GLU A 215 8.89 10.48 -31.75
C GLU A 215 9.90 9.32 -31.87
N PRO A 216 10.02 8.66 -33.04
CA PRO A 216 10.92 7.53 -33.23
C PRO A 216 12.40 7.81 -32.89
N SER A 217 12.84 9.06 -33.03
CA SER A 217 14.16 9.53 -32.64
C SER A 217 14.40 9.42 -31.13
N LYS A 218 13.45 9.88 -30.32
CA LYS A 218 13.49 9.79 -28.86
C LYS A 218 13.38 8.35 -28.37
N GLN A 219 12.46 7.57 -28.96
CA GLN A 219 12.35 6.14 -28.66
C GLN A 219 13.70 5.44 -28.87
N LYS A 220 14.34 5.69 -30.02
CA LYS A 220 15.66 5.13 -30.33
C LYS A 220 16.74 5.59 -29.34
N SER A 221 16.75 6.85 -28.95
CA SER A 221 17.72 7.37 -27.96
C SER A 221 17.59 6.67 -26.62
N ILE A 222 16.37 6.61 -26.06
CA ILE A 222 16.09 5.97 -24.78
C ILE A 222 16.42 4.47 -24.85
N ALA A 223 16.03 3.79 -25.93
CA ALA A 223 16.31 2.38 -26.09
C ALA A 223 17.82 2.08 -26.11
N ILE A 224 18.62 2.91 -26.78
CA ILE A 224 20.09 2.78 -26.79
C ILE A 224 20.66 2.92 -25.37
N ASP A 225 20.20 3.91 -24.60
CA ASP A 225 20.65 4.13 -23.22
C ASP A 225 20.27 2.97 -22.29
N LEU A 226 19.15 2.29 -22.58
CA LEU A 226 18.71 1.07 -21.90
C LEU A 226 19.36 -0.21 -22.46
N GLU A 227 20.30 -0.10 -23.40
CA GLU A 227 20.95 -1.22 -24.10
C GLU A 227 19.95 -2.18 -24.78
N ARG A 228 18.90 -1.62 -25.38
CA ARG A 228 17.82 -2.36 -26.04
C ARG A 228 17.45 -1.72 -27.39
N THR A 229 16.63 -2.40 -28.14
CA THR A 229 15.94 -1.84 -29.31
C THR A 229 14.57 -1.28 -28.91
N PRO A 230 14.02 -0.31 -29.66
CA PRO A 230 12.68 0.20 -29.37
C PRO A 230 11.61 -0.89 -29.31
N ALA A 231 11.70 -1.89 -30.18
CA ALA A 231 10.78 -3.03 -30.20
C ALA A 231 10.87 -3.89 -28.94
N GLU A 232 12.07 -4.07 -28.37
CA GLU A 232 12.24 -4.80 -27.10
C GLU A 232 11.67 -4.03 -25.91
N VAL A 233 11.81 -2.70 -25.89
CA VAL A 233 11.21 -1.83 -24.86
C VAL A 233 9.67 -1.94 -24.93
N SER A 234 9.09 -1.76 -26.12
CA SER A 234 7.64 -1.90 -26.34
C SER A 234 7.14 -3.29 -25.94
N LYS A 235 7.84 -4.35 -26.34
CA LYS A 235 7.49 -5.72 -25.97
C LYS A 235 7.51 -5.92 -24.46
N LYS A 236 8.51 -5.37 -23.75
CA LYS A 236 8.62 -5.52 -22.30
C LYS A 236 7.49 -4.78 -21.56
N LEU A 237 7.05 -3.63 -22.07
CA LEU A 237 5.85 -2.91 -21.59
C LEU A 237 4.57 -3.74 -21.79
N GLU A 238 4.41 -4.39 -22.96
CA GLU A 238 3.26 -5.25 -23.23
C GLU A 238 3.26 -6.55 -22.40
N ASP A 239 4.44 -7.14 -22.20
CA ASP A 239 4.61 -8.38 -21.45
C ASP A 239 4.16 -8.22 -19.98
N ILE A 240 4.49 -7.10 -19.32
CA ILE A 240 4.04 -6.87 -17.94
C ILE A 240 2.53 -6.68 -17.88
N ARG A 241 1.93 -5.98 -18.84
CA ARG A 241 0.48 -5.80 -18.90
C ARG A 241 -0.24 -7.14 -19.12
N THR A 242 0.21 -7.93 -20.08
CA THR A 242 -0.45 -9.20 -20.45
C THR A 242 -0.34 -10.26 -19.34
N ARG A 243 0.69 -10.22 -18.50
CA ARG A 243 0.85 -11.17 -17.37
C ARG A 243 -0.11 -10.92 -16.20
N TYR A 244 -0.51 -9.66 -15.98
CA TYR A 244 -1.26 -9.25 -14.79
C TYR A 244 -2.63 -8.66 -15.10
N ALA A 245 -2.85 -8.18 -16.30
CA ALA A 245 -4.02 -7.41 -16.72
C ALA A 245 -4.42 -7.72 -18.17
N PHE A 246 -5.35 -6.91 -18.69
CA PHE A 246 -5.94 -7.01 -20.04
C PHE A 246 -5.49 -5.89 -20.98
#